data_AF-A0A506U3T7-F1
#
_entry.id   AF-A0A506U3T7-F1
#
_cell.length_a   1.000
_cell.length_b   1.000
_cell.length_c   1.000
_cell.angle_alpha   90.00
_cell.angle_beta   90.00
_cell.angle_gamma   90.00
#
_symmetry.space_group_name_H-M   'P 1'
#
loop_
_entity.id
_entity.type
_entity.pdbx_description
1 polymer ?
#
loop_
_entity_poly.entity_id
_entity_poly.type
_entity_poly.pdbx_seq_one_letter_code
_entity_poly.pdbx_strand_id
1 'polypeptide(L)'
;MKSFDVAEDSQVGSTRRAVTHIAEDAGMAEDECERLALIVTEACTNLVRHAAGGEMLVDVDSAGEAPVVTVIALDDGPGIPNVEAAMVDGYSTAAEQTKGIGGGLGAIQRQADDFDIHSASHGTTLLARVGKPAGRSSRFDAAGLIVAKPGFDEGGDIFAVREEAAATFVTLVDVLGHGPNAATIAETAREAFLGAAGRSLEETEAAMGEAIAGSRGAAALVMELPHEGGVARAVGLGNVRGEIMTSDGDVHGIPSKPGILGAVTRRPRPSEHPWAASSILVMSTDGLKGSARVPEPRSLFFRRAALIAATRYKLRRRGSDDAGVLVVRYDP
;
A
#
# COMPACT_ATOMS: atom_id res chain seq x y z
N MET A 1 -5.08 -4.14 -5.30
CA MET A 1 -4.87 -3.10 -6.34
C MET A 1 -4.65 -3.74 -7.71
N LYS A 2 -5.35 -3.23 -8.73
CA LYS A 2 -5.14 -3.59 -10.14
C LYS A 2 -4.01 -2.76 -10.73
N SER A 3 -3.16 -3.37 -11.55
CA SER A 3 -2.01 -2.71 -12.18
C SER A 3 -2.20 -2.54 -13.68
N PHE A 4 -1.73 -1.40 -14.21
CA PHE A 4 -1.68 -1.08 -15.62
C PHE A 4 -0.30 -0.54 -16.00
N ASP A 5 0.39 -1.19 -16.94
CA ASP A 5 1.61 -0.66 -17.54
C ASP A 5 1.27 0.53 -18.46
N VAL A 6 2.04 1.61 -18.35
CA VAL A 6 1.86 2.83 -19.15
C VAL A 6 3.22 3.28 -19.67
N ALA A 7 3.55 2.92 -20.91
CA ALA A 7 4.79 3.25 -21.58
C ALA A 7 4.60 4.12 -22.83
N GLU A 8 3.40 4.10 -23.44
CA GLU A 8 3.11 4.78 -24.70
C GLU A 8 1.82 5.62 -24.65
N ASP A 9 1.72 6.62 -25.54
CA ASP A 9 0.57 7.55 -25.61
C ASP A 9 -0.78 6.82 -25.79
N SER A 10 -0.80 5.66 -26.48
CA SER A 10 -2.00 4.85 -26.69
C SER A 10 -2.57 4.30 -25.37
N GLN A 11 -1.70 4.04 -24.39
CA GLN A 11 -2.05 3.46 -23.10
C GLN A 11 -2.70 4.48 -22.16
N VAL A 12 -2.41 5.78 -22.33
CA VAL A 12 -3.08 6.85 -21.57
C VAL A 12 -4.60 6.75 -21.71
N GLY A 13 -5.08 6.64 -22.95
CA GLY A 13 -6.51 6.54 -23.23
C GLY A 13 -7.14 5.22 -22.77
N SER A 14 -6.44 4.09 -22.92
CA SER A 14 -6.97 2.79 -22.47
C SER A 14 -7.01 2.67 -20.95
N THR A 15 -5.96 3.11 -20.25
CA THR A 15 -5.90 3.11 -18.78
C THR A 15 -6.99 4.00 -18.22
N ARG A 16 -7.15 5.23 -18.72
CA ARG A 16 -8.26 6.11 -18.32
C ARG A 16 -9.63 5.42 -18.44
N ARG A 17 -9.93 4.80 -19.58
CA ARG A 17 -11.21 4.08 -19.77
C ARG A 17 -11.37 2.93 -18.80
N ALA A 18 -10.31 2.13 -18.57
CA ALA A 18 -10.35 1.02 -17.64
C ALA A 18 -10.58 1.47 -16.20
N VAL A 19 -9.88 2.51 -15.75
CA VAL A 19 -10.04 3.07 -14.39
C VAL A 19 -11.43 3.68 -14.20
N THR A 20 -11.93 4.42 -15.19
CA THR A 20 -13.28 5.01 -15.14
C THR A 20 -14.34 3.92 -15.05
N HIS A 21 -14.22 2.87 -15.87
CA HIS A 21 -15.14 1.74 -15.83
C HIS A 21 -15.14 1.02 -14.47
N ILE A 22 -13.96 0.83 -13.86
CA ILE A 22 -13.83 0.27 -12.51
C ILE A 22 -14.56 1.14 -11.47
N ALA A 23 -14.45 2.46 -11.58
CA ALA A 23 -15.11 3.40 -10.68
C ALA A 23 -16.64 3.40 -10.87
N GLU A 24 -17.11 3.39 -12.11
CA GLU A 24 -18.53 3.32 -12.47
C GLU A 24 -19.17 2.01 -11.97
N ASP A 25 -18.51 0.88 -12.19
CA ASP A 25 -18.98 -0.44 -11.72
C ASP A 25 -19.07 -0.51 -10.19
N ALA A 26 -18.22 0.26 -9.49
CA ALA A 26 -18.26 0.40 -8.04
C ALA A 26 -19.35 1.37 -7.54
N GLY A 27 -20.05 2.07 -8.45
CA GLY A 27 -21.11 3.01 -8.12
C GLY A 27 -20.62 4.42 -7.76
N MET A 28 -19.41 4.81 -8.20
CA MET A 28 -18.91 6.18 -8.03
C MET A 28 -19.80 7.18 -8.79
N ALA A 29 -19.99 8.38 -8.23
CA ALA A 29 -20.82 9.41 -8.85
C ALA A 29 -20.22 9.92 -10.17
N GLU A 30 -21.07 10.36 -11.10
CA GLU A 30 -20.65 10.77 -12.45
C GLU A 30 -19.62 11.91 -12.43
N ASP A 31 -19.82 12.92 -11.58
CA ASP A 31 -18.89 14.04 -11.42
C ASP A 31 -17.56 13.60 -10.81
N GLU A 32 -17.56 12.63 -9.88
CA GLU A 32 -16.36 12.02 -9.33
C GLU A 32 -15.60 11.19 -10.38
N CYS A 33 -16.30 10.44 -11.23
CA CYS A 33 -15.72 9.73 -12.37
C CYS A 33 -15.06 10.68 -13.37
N GLU A 34 -15.65 11.85 -13.64
CA GLU A 34 -15.06 12.88 -14.49
C GLU A 34 -13.75 13.44 -13.89
N ARG A 35 -13.75 13.77 -12.59
CA ARG A 35 -12.54 14.20 -11.85
C ARG A 35 -11.44 13.14 -11.92
N LEU A 36 -11.80 11.88 -11.66
CA LEU A 36 -10.90 10.74 -11.72
C LEU A 36 -10.30 10.55 -13.12
N ALA A 37 -11.11 10.66 -14.17
CA ALA A 37 -10.65 10.55 -15.55
C ALA A 37 -9.62 11.62 -15.93
N LEU A 38 -9.78 12.86 -15.43
CA LEU A 38 -8.78 13.93 -15.58
C LEU A 38 -7.48 13.57 -14.85
N ILE A 39 -7.57 13.16 -13.58
CA ILE A 39 -6.40 12.76 -12.78
C ILE A 39 -5.61 11.66 -13.49
N VAL A 40 -6.28 10.59 -13.94
CA VAL A 40 -5.62 9.46 -14.61
C VAL A 40 -4.98 9.90 -15.92
N THR A 41 -5.63 10.77 -16.70
CA THR A 41 -5.09 11.27 -17.96
C THR A 41 -3.80 12.05 -17.73
N GLU A 42 -3.79 12.99 -16.79
CA GLU A 42 -2.61 13.80 -16.46
C GLU A 42 -1.49 12.93 -15.87
N ALA A 43 -1.81 12.03 -14.94
CA ALA A 43 -0.82 11.15 -14.33
C ALA A 43 -0.18 10.21 -15.35
N CYS A 44 -0.97 9.56 -16.22
CA CYS A 44 -0.45 8.71 -17.29
C CYS A 44 0.35 9.51 -18.32
N THR A 45 -0.08 10.73 -18.66
CA THR A 45 0.68 11.61 -19.56
C THR A 45 2.04 11.95 -18.95
N ASN A 46 2.09 12.22 -17.63
CA ASN A 46 3.34 12.47 -16.94
C ASN A 46 4.29 11.27 -16.96
N LEU A 47 3.77 10.05 -16.77
CA LEU A 47 4.56 8.82 -16.90
C LEU A 47 5.23 8.73 -18.29
N VAL A 48 4.47 8.91 -19.36
CA VAL A 48 4.99 8.77 -20.74
C VAL A 48 5.94 9.92 -21.10
N ARG A 49 5.57 11.17 -20.78
CA ARG A 49 6.30 12.37 -21.25
C ARG A 49 7.55 12.67 -20.44
N HIS A 50 7.55 12.41 -19.13
CA HIS A 50 8.61 12.84 -18.23
C HIS A 50 9.43 11.68 -17.64
N ALA A 51 8.92 10.43 -17.69
CA ALA A 51 9.57 9.29 -17.06
C ALA A 51 9.85 8.09 -17.98
N ALA A 52 9.57 8.22 -19.28
CA ALA A 52 9.69 7.13 -20.27
C ALA A 52 8.82 5.90 -19.93
N GLY A 53 7.70 6.15 -19.25
CA GLY A 53 6.74 5.16 -18.84
C GLY A 53 6.73 4.90 -17.32
N GLY A 54 5.89 3.97 -16.92
CA GLY A 54 5.70 3.57 -15.53
C GLY A 54 4.49 2.68 -15.37
N GLU A 55 3.94 2.66 -14.16
CA GLU A 55 2.82 1.84 -13.77
C GLU A 55 1.74 2.68 -13.09
N MET A 56 0.48 2.38 -13.40
CA MET A 56 -0.70 2.93 -12.71
C MET A 56 -1.35 1.82 -11.88
N LEU A 57 -1.41 2.00 -10.57
CA LEU A 57 -2.16 1.14 -9.66
C LEU A 57 -3.51 1.77 -9.33
N VAL A 58 -4.54 0.94 -9.22
CA VAL A 58 -5.90 1.35 -8.89
C VAL A 58 -6.45 0.48 -7.78
N ASP A 59 -7.09 1.11 -6.81
CA ASP A 59 -7.79 0.46 -5.71
C ASP A 59 -9.16 1.09 -5.51
N VAL A 60 -10.14 0.28 -5.11
CA VAL A 60 -11.49 0.73 -4.80
C VAL A 60 -11.84 0.27 -3.39
N ASP A 61 -12.09 1.22 -2.51
CA ASP A 61 -12.64 0.96 -1.19
C ASP A 61 -14.15 1.22 -1.22
N SER A 62 -14.94 0.16 -1.10
CA SER A 62 -16.41 0.19 -1.07
C SER A 62 -16.98 -0.04 0.34
N ALA A 63 -16.18 0.12 1.40
CA ALA A 63 -16.65 -0.10 2.77
C ALA A 63 -17.57 1.03 3.32
N GLY A 64 -17.55 2.21 2.69
CA GLY A 64 -18.37 3.37 3.05
C GLY A 64 -19.73 3.44 2.33
N GLU A 65 -20.43 4.56 2.51
CA GLU A 65 -21.69 4.84 1.79
C GLU A 65 -21.47 5.03 0.28
N ALA A 66 -20.29 5.52 -0.09
CA ALA A 66 -19.85 5.72 -1.47
C ALA A 66 -18.43 5.15 -1.63
N PRO A 67 -18.06 4.67 -2.83
CA PRO A 67 -16.73 4.13 -3.08
C PRO A 67 -15.67 5.25 -3.06
N VAL A 68 -14.47 4.91 -2.60
CA VAL A 68 -13.28 5.76 -2.75
C VAL A 68 -12.32 5.07 -3.71
N VAL A 69 -11.94 5.78 -4.77
CA VAL A 69 -10.96 5.27 -5.74
C VAL A 69 -9.60 5.90 -5.45
N THR A 70 -8.61 5.06 -5.19
CA THR A 70 -7.20 5.46 -5.08
C THR A 70 -6.48 5.12 -6.37
N VAL A 71 -5.77 6.09 -6.95
CA VAL A 71 -4.86 5.89 -8.08
C VAL A 71 -3.44 6.24 -7.68
N ILE A 72 -2.49 5.41 -8.09
CA ILE A 72 -1.08 5.57 -7.76
C ILE A 72 -0.25 5.45 -9.04
N ALA A 73 0.42 6.53 -9.42
CA ALA A 73 1.35 6.55 -10.54
C ALA A 73 2.77 6.35 -10.04
N LEU A 74 3.47 5.37 -10.61
CA LEU A 74 4.81 4.94 -10.22
C LEU A 74 5.75 5.00 -11.42
N ASP A 75 6.84 5.74 -11.31
CA ASP A 75 7.90 5.76 -12.32
C ASP A 75 9.31 5.63 -11.74
N ASP A 76 10.24 5.17 -12.60
CA ASP A 76 11.68 5.08 -12.33
C ASP A 76 12.47 6.14 -13.12
N GLY A 77 11.81 7.26 -13.46
CA GLY A 77 12.38 8.37 -14.22
C GLY A 77 13.41 9.20 -13.42
N PRO A 78 13.80 10.37 -13.94
CA PRO A 78 14.81 11.22 -13.29
C PRO A 78 14.33 11.87 -11.98
N GLY A 79 13.02 11.81 -11.70
CA GLY A 79 12.39 12.55 -10.62
C GLY A 79 12.15 14.03 -10.94
N ILE A 80 11.50 14.71 -10.02
CA ILE A 80 11.10 16.12 -10.10
C ILE A 80 11.99 16.90 -9.11
N PRO A 81 12.93 17.73 -9.58
CA PRO A 81 13.88 18.42 -8.72
C PRO A 81 13.24 19.37 -7.70
N ASN A 82 12.15 20.04 -8.09
CA ASN A 82 11.36 20.90 -7.22
C ASN A 82 9.87 20.62 -7.44
N VAL A 83 9.32 19.74 -6.59
CA VAL A 83 7.92 19.36 -6.63
C VAL A 83 7.02 20.58 -6.40
N GLU A 84 7.34 21.43 -5.41
CA GLU A 84 6.53 22.61 -5.09
C GLU A 84 6.40 23.55 -6.30
N ALA A 85 7.50 23.80 -7.02
CA ALA A 85 7.48 24.60 -8.23
C ALA A 85 6.65 23.93 -9.34
N ALA A 86 6.75 22.61 -9.50
CA ALA A 86 5.97 21.85 -10.48
C ALA A 86 4.46 21.78 -10.18
N MET A 87 4.04 22.06 -8.95
CA MET A 87 2.63 22.20 -8.57
C MET A 87 2.04 23.55 -8.99
N VAL A 88 2.87 24.58 -9.19
CA VAL A 88 2.41 25.92 -9.58
C VAL A 88 2.05 25.92 -11.07
N ASP A 89 0.81 26.29 -11.38
CA ASP A 89 0.33 26.38 -12.76
C ASP A 89 1.25 27.28 -13.60
N GLY A 90 1.71 26.76 -14.73
CA GLY A 90 2.60 27.47 -15.67
C GLY A 90 4.08 27.20 -15.48
N TYR A 91 4.49 26.34 -14.54
CA TYR A 91 5.87 25.87 -14.42
C TYR A 91 6.15 24.78 -15.46
N SER A 92 6.41 25.20 -16.69
CA SER A 92 7.13 24.40 -17.68
C SER A 92 8.61 24.79 -17.61
N THR A 93 9.51 23.81 -17.60
CA THR A 93 10.94 24.13 -17.80
C THR A 93 11.10 24.84 -19.15
N ALA A 94 12.11 25.71 -19.30
CA ALA A 94 12.26 26.54 -20.51
C ALA A 94 12.36 25.72 -21.84
N ALA A 95 12.56 24.40 -21.78
CA ALA A 95 12.53 23.49 -22.92
C ALA A 95 11.12 22.98 -23.30
N GLU A 96 10.10 23.21 -22.46
CA GLU A 96 8.75 22.60 -22.58
C GLU A 96 7.66 23.58 -23.05
N GLN A 97 8.00 24.85 -23.29
CA GLN A 97 7.04 25.87 -23.77
C GLN A 97 6.39 25.54 -25.14
N THR A 98 6.89 24.53 -25.86
CA THR A 98 6.36 24.11 -27.16
C THR A 98 5.46 22.85 -27.09
N LYS A 99 5.26 22.21 -25.92
CA LYS A 99 4.62 20.88 -25.85
C LYS A 99 3.40 20.70 -24.93
N GLY A 100 2.89 21.76 -24.30
CA GLY A 100 1.62 21.72 -23.57
C GLY A 100 1.80 22.04 -22.09
N ILE A 101 1.24 23.19 -21.73
CA ILE A 101 0.83 23.71 -20.42
C ILE A 101 1.33 22.91 -19.20
N GLY A 102 2.44 23.35 -18.58
CA GLY A 102 2.96 22.86 -17.31
C GLY A 102 2.05 23.14 -16.11
N GLY A 103 0.94 22.40 -16.01
CA GLY A 103 -0.02 22.46 -14.91
C GLY A 103 -0.60 21.11 -14.49
N GLY A 104 -0.13 19.99 -15.07
CA GLY A 104 -0.74 18.67 -14.87
C GLY A 104 -0.76 18.21 -13.41
N LEU A 105 0.31 18.45 -12.64
CA LEU A 105 0.37 18.08 -11.22
C LEU A 105 -0.56 18.96 -10.35
N GLY A 106 -0.58 20.28 -10.60
CA GLY A 106 -1.51 21.20 -9.95
C GLY A 106 -2.98 20.87 -10.26
N ALA A 107 -3.27 20.45 -11.49
CA ALA A 107 -4.58 19.97 -11.89
C ALA A 107 -4.97 18.70 -11.12
N ILE A 108 -4.10 17.70 -11.02
CA ILE A 108 -4.35 16.48 -10.24
C ILE A 108 -4.69 16.82 -8.78
N GLN A 109 -3.89 17.67 -8.13
CA GLN A 109 -4.13 18.05 -6.74
C GLN A 109 -5.47 18.77 -6.53
N ARG A 110 -5.90 19.61 -7.49
CA ARG A 110 -7.20 20.29 -7.40
C ARG A 110 -8.40 19.36 -7.59
N GLN A 111 -8.24 18.31 -8.38
CA GLN A 111 -9.33 17.36 -8.66
C GLN A 111 -9.45 16.29 -7.57
N ALA A 112 -8.35 15.94 -6.92
CA ALA A 112 -8.31 14.91 -5.89
C ALA A 112 -8.87 15.41 -4.55
N ASP A 113 -9.60 14.55 -3.85
CA ASP A 113 -10.00 14.78 -2.46
C ASP A 113 -8.83 14.50 -1.50
N ASP A 114 -7.87 13.68 -1.95
CA ASP A 114 -6.64 13.38 -1.23
C ASP A 114 -5.45 13.27 -2.19
N PHE A 115 -4.32 13.90 -1.87
CA PHE A 115 -3.13 13.93 -2.74
C PHE A 115 -1.84 13.82 -1.93
N ASP A 116 -0.90 12.98 -2.38
CA ASP A 116 0.48 12.97 -1.88
C ASP A 116 1.45 12.63 -3.01
N ILE A 117 2.68 13.12 -2.91
CA ILE A 117 3.70 12.93 -3.92
C ILE A 117 5.08 12.87 -3.29
N HIS A 118 5.86 11.90 -3.71
CA HIS A 118 7.27 11.76 -3.35
C HIS A 118 8.06 11.58 -4.64
N SER A 119 9.09 12.40 -4.81
CA SER A 119 9.97 12.32 -5.97
C SER A 119 11.42 12.38 -5.50
N ALA A 120 12.24 11.55 -6.12
CA ALA A 120 13.68 11.46 -5.86
C ALA A 120 14.40 11.11 -7.17
N SER A 121 15.73 10.99 -7.13
CA SER A 121 16.55 10.67 -8.32
C SER A 121 16.29 9.31 -8.97
N HIS A 122 15.37 8.51 -8.40
CA HIS A 122 14.94 7.20 -8.88
C HIS A 122 13.42 7.21 -9.18
N GLY A 123 12.93 8.36 -9.65
CA GLY A 123 11.58 8.56 -10.13
C GLY A 123 10.59 9.03 -9.07
N THR A 124 9.32 9.06 -9.46
CA THR A 124 8.22 9.64 -8.67
C THR A 124 7.21 8.58 -8.26
N THR A 125 6.58 8.81 -7.13
CA THR A 125 5.39 8.10 -6.65
C THR A 125 4.35 9.17 -6.34
N LEU A 126 3.26 9.16 -7.08
CA LEU A 126 2.13 10.09 -6.93
C LEU A 126 0.91 9.27 -6.52
N LEU A 127 0.21 9.73 -5.49
CA LEU A 127 -1.04 9.16 -5.02
C LEU A 127 -2.13 10.22 -5.10
N ALA A 128 -3.28 9.85 -5.65
CA ALA A 128 -4.48 10.66 -5.63
C ALA A 128 -5.68 9.79 -5.25
N ARG A 129 -6.62 10.33 -4.46
CA ARG A 129 -7.91 9.70 -4.18
C ARG A 129 -9.06 10.60 -4.57
N VAL A 130 -10.13 9.98 -5.05
CA VAL A 130 -11.42 10.62 -5.30
C VAL A 130 -12.47 9.88 -4.47
N GLY A 131 -13.32 10.64 -3.79
CA GLY A 131 -14.29 10.15 -2.82
C GLY A 131 -13.85 10.40 -1.39
N LYS A 132 -14.83 10.45 -0.48
CA LYS A 132 -14.58 10.65 0.95
C LYS A 132 -14.53 9.31 1.67
N PRO A 133 -13.40 8.94 2.30
CA PRO A 133 -13.35 7.72 3.09
C PRO A 133 -14.35 7.78 4.23
N ALA A 134 -14.89 6.62 4.62
CA ALA A 134 -15.73 6.51 5.79
C ALA A 134 -14.98 7.12 6.99
N GLY A 135 -15.58 8.12 7.64
CA GLY A 135 -14.95 8.90 8.69
C GLY A 135 -14.59 8.05 9.90
N ARG A 136 -13.40 7.43 9.88
CA ARG A 136 -12.82 6.71 11.01
C ARG A 136 -11.65 7.51 11.52
N SER A 137 -11.82 8.15 12.67
CA SER A 137 -10.70 8.65 13.48
C SER A 137 -9.92 7.44 13.97
N SER A 138 -8.76 7.19 13.38
CA SER A 138 -7.83 6.14 13.82
C SER A 138 -6.69 6.77 14.63
N ARG A 139 -6.17 6.06 15.63
CA ARG A 139 -4.92 6.47 16.31
C ARG A 139 -3.68 6.39 15.42
N PHE A 140 -3.75 5.59 14.37
CA PHE A 140 -2.64 5.36 13.45
C PHE A 140 -3.05 5.68 12.01
N ASP A 141 -2.14 6.31 11.27
CA ASP A 141 -2.15 6.29 9.81
C ASP A 141 -1.63 4.91 9.37
N ALA A 142 -2.54 4.07 8.88
CA ALA A 142 -2.28 2.71 8.45
C ALA A 142 -2.75 2.51 7.02
N ALA A 143 -1.86 2.03 6.15
CA ALA A 143 -2.18 1.77 4.76
C ALA A 143 -1.43 0.55 4.25
N GLY A 144 -2.16 -0.34 3.57
CA GLY A 144 -1.59 -1.47 2.86
C GLY A 144 -1.71 -1.32 1.35
N LEU A 145 -0.83 -2.00 0.64
CA LEU A 145 -0.82 -2.11 -0.81
C LEU A 145 -0.56 -3.56 -1.15
N ILE A 146 -1.53 -4.19 -1.81
CA ILE A 146 -1.43 -5.54 -2.36
C ILE A 146 -1.58 -5.47 -3.87
N VAL A 147 -0.63 -6.05 -4.60
CA VAL A 147 -0.70 -6.25 -6.05
C VAL A 147 -0.56 -7.74 -6.33
N ALA A 148 -1.53 -8.30 -7.05
CA ALA A 148 -1.51 -9.71 -7.43
C ALA A 148 -0.37 -9.99 -8.42
N LYS A 149 0.07 -11.25 -8.45
CA LYS A 149 1.05 -11.77 -9.38
C LYS A 149 0.62 -11.47 -10.82
N PRO A 150 1.53 -11.05 -11.71
CA PRO A 150 1.20 -10.80 -13.10
C PRO A 150 0.46 -11.96 -13.77
N GLY A 151 -0.65 -11.64 -14.43
CA GLY A 151 -1.56 -12.61 -15.06
C GLY A 151 -2.70 -13.10 -14.17
N PHE A 152 -2.83 -12.60 -12.94
CA PHE A 152 -3.95 -12.84 -12.06
C PHE A 152 -4.64 -11.53 -11.66
N ASP A 153 -5.96 -11.56 -11.52
CA ASP A 153 -6.75 -10.44 -10.99
C ASP A 153 -6.77 -10.42 -9.45
N GLU A 154 -6.51 -11.57 -8.82
CA GLU A 154 -6.52 -11.77 -7.36
C GLU A 154 -5.29 -12.57 -6.91
N GLY A 155 -4.80 -12.27 -5.70
CA GLY A 155 -3.55 -12.82 -5.13
C GLY A 155 -3.73 -13.41 -3.73
N GLY A 156 -2.73 -14.15 -3.26
CA GLY A 156 -2.69 -14.77 -1.93
C GLY A 156 -2.25 -13.85 -0.78
N ASP A 157 -1.76 -12.66 -1.10
CA ASP A 157 -1.36 -11.66 -0.12
C ASP A 157 -2.56 -10.87 0.40
N ILE A 158 -2.62 -10.60 1.71
CA ILE A 158 -3.65 -9.74 2.30
C ILE A 158 -3.18 -9.08 3.59
N PHE A 159 -3.70 -7.90 3.90
CA PHE A 159 -3.49 -7.23 5.17
C PHE A 159 -4.81 -6.94 5.89
N ALA A 160 -4.74 -6.68 7.19
CA ALA A 160 -5.88 -6.20 7.96
C ALA A 160 -5.45 -5.32 9.13
N VAL A 161 -6.33 -4.41 9.52
CA VAL A 161 -6.16 -3.51 10.66
C VAL A 161 -7.42 -3.59 11.51
N ARG A 162 -7.24 -3.83 12.82
CA ARG A 162 -8.32 -3.90 13.81
C ARG A 162 -7.98 -2.99 14.98
N GLU A 163 -8.70 -1.89 15.10
CA GLU A 163 -8.55 -0.95 16.22
C GLU A 163 -9.37 -1.43 17.42
N GLU A 164 -8.74 -1.45 18.60
CA GLU A 164 -9.37 -1.76 19.88
C GLU A 164 -9.19 -0.61 20.87
N ALA A 165 -9.70 -0.76 22.10
CA ALA A 165 -9.74 0.33 23.07
C ALA A 165 -8.36 0.84 23.54
N ALA A 166 -7.35 -0.04 23.58
CA ALA A 166 -6.01 0.27 24.11
C ALA A 166 -4.86 0.05 23.11
N ALA A 167 -5.15 -0.65 22.01
CA ALA A 167 -4.16 -1.05 21.02
C ALA A 167 -4.80 -1.20 19.64
N THR A 168 -3.98 -1.15 18.60
CA THR A 168 -4.36 -1.53 17.25
C THR A 168 -3.64 -2.80 16.85
N PHE A 169 -4.38 -3.79 16.42
CA PHE A 169 -3.85 -5.02 15.86
C PHE A 169 -3.71 -4.85 14.35
N VAL A 170 -2.61 -5.38 13.81
CA VAL A 170 -2.38 -5.43 12.37
C VAL A 170 -1.82 -6.78 11.95
N THR A 171 -2.13 -7.19 10.73
CA THR A 171 -1.54 -8.39 10.14
C THR A 171 -1.22 -8.19 8.67
N LEU A 172 -0.18 -8.87 8.21
CA LEU A 172 0.10 -9.14 6.80
C LEU A 172 0.25 -10.66 6.64
N VAL A 173 -0.43 -11.21 5.64
CA VAL A 173 -0.52 -12.65 5.36
C VAL A 173 -0.12 -12.88 3.91
N ASP A 174 0.64 -13.94 3.69
CA ASP A 174 1.13 -14.44 2.41
C ASP A 174 0.73 -15.92 2.31
N VAL A 175 -0.36 -16.19 1.59
CA VAL A 175 -0.87 -17.56 1.43
C VAL A 175 0.01 -18.34 0.46
N LEU A 176 0.26 -19.61 0.76
CA LEU A 176 1.08 -20.44 -0.11
C LEU A 176 0.46 -20.60 -1.51
N GLY A 177 1.17 -20.08 -2.51
CA GLY A 177 0.78 -20.06 -3.92
C GLY A 177 -0.10 -18.87 -4.27
N HIS A 178 -0.49 -18.74 -5.55
CA HIS A 178 -1.12 -17.53 -6.06
C HIS A 178 -2.50 -17.79 -6.68
N GLY A 179 -3.19 -16.70 -7.08
CA GLY A 179 -4.46 -16.74 -7.79
C GLY A 179 -5.70 -16.90 -6.89
N PRO A 180 -6.90 -17.11 -7.48
CA PRO A 180 -8.18 -17.04 -6.77
C PRO A 180 -8.31 -18.00 -5.57
N ASN A 181 -7.72 -19.19 -5.67
CA ASN A 181 -7.70 -20.15 -4.55
C ASN A 181 -6.87 -19.64 -3.37
N ALA A 182 -5.78 -18.91 -3.62
CA ALA A 182 -4.98 -18.30 -2.57
C ALA A 182 -5.73 -17.11 -1.96
N ALA A 183 -6.35 -16.28 -2.80
CA ALA A 183 -7.17 -15.14 -2.38
C ALA A 183 -8.32 -15.55 -1.44
N THR A 184 -9.00 -16.65 -1.74
CA THR A 184 -10.07 -17.18 -0.86
C THR A 184 -9.56 -17.54 0.54
N ILE A 185 -8.37 -18.16 0.63
CA ILE A 185 -7.75 -18.52 1.92
C ILE A 185 -7.30 -17.24 2.65
N ALA A 186 -6.76 -16.27 1.91
CA ALA A 186 -6.31 -14.99 2.45
C ALA A 186 -7.49 -14.24 3.10
N GLU A 187 -8.62 -14.16 2.39
CA GLU A 187 -9.86 -13.56 2.89
C GLU A 187 -10.38 -14.30 4.14
N THR A 188 -10.38 -15.63 4.13
CA THR A 188 -10.74 -16.44 5.32
C THR A 188 -9.86 -16.11 6.53
N ALA A 189 -8.55 -15.94 6.33
CA ALA A 189 -7.64 -15.53 7.41
C ALA A 189 -7.91 -14.09 7.88
N ARG A 190 -8.24 -13.17 6.95
CA ARG A 190 -8.60 -11.78 7.27
C ARG A 190 -9.89 -11.70 8.08
N GLU A 191 -10.93 -12.44 7.71
CA GLU A 191 -12.19 -12.49 8.45
C GLU A 191 -11.97 -13.00 9.87
N ALA A 192 -11.18 -14.07 10.02
CA ALA A 192 -10.84 -14.62 11.33
C ALA A 192 -10.04 -13.61 12.20
N PHE A 193 -9.10 -12.88 11.59
CA PHE A 193 -8.39 -11.79 12.27
C PHE A 193 -9.34 -10.69 12.72
N LEU A 194 -10.24 -10.21 11.85
CA LEU A 194 -11.17 -9.14 12.19
C LEU A 194 -12.18 -9.58 13.26
N GLY A 195 -12.63 -10.84 13.20
CA GLY A 195 -13.60 -11.42 14.15
C GLY A 195 -13.04 -11.76 15.54
N ALA A 196 -11.72 -11.73 15.73
CA ALA A 196 -11.06 -12.05 17.00
C ALA A 196 -11.02 -10.85 17.99
N ALA A 197 -11.94 -9.88 17.88
CA ALA A 197 -11.93 -8.66 18.70
C ALA A 197 -11.93 -8.97 20.21
N GLY A 198 -11.08 -8.26 20.96
CA GLY A 198 -10.92 -8.45 22.41
C GLY A 198 -10.15 -9.71 22.82
N ARG A 199 -9.63 -10.49 21.85
CA ARG A 199 -8.71 -11.59 22.11
C ARG A 199 -7.27 -11.07 22.16
N SER A 200 -6.42 -11.78 22.89
CA SER A 200 -4.97 -11.52 22.90
C SER A 200 -4.34 -11.73 21.53
N LEU A 201 -3.09 -11.28 21.36
CA LEU A 201 -2.29 -11.48 20.16
C LEU A 201 -2.15 -12.97 19.80
N GLU A 202 -1.86 -13.81 20.79
CA GLU A 202 -1.73 -15.25 20.63
C GLU A 202 -3.05 -15.92 20.24
N GLU A 203 -4.16 -15.52 20.85
CA GLU A 203 -5.49 -16.04 20.51
C GLU A 203 -5.98 -15.55 19.14
N THR A 204 -5.56 -14.36 18.71
CA THR A 204 -5.85 -13.83 17.37
C THR A 204 -5.11 -14.62 16.30
N GLU A 205 -3.80 -14.83 16.45
CA GLU A 205 -3.04 -15.72 15.56
C GLU A 205 -3.61 -17.14 15.56
N ALA A 206 -4.05 -17.62 16.73
CA ALA A 206 -4.66 -18.93 16.83
C ALA A 206 -5.96 -19.07 16.03
N ALA A 207 -6.84 -18.08 16.14
CA ALA A 207 -8.09 -18.03 15.40
C ALA A 207 -7.85 -18.01 13.88
N MET A 208 -6.88 -17.22 13.40
CA MET A 208 -6.51 -17.22 11.99
C MET A 208 -6.04 -18.60 11.52
N GLY A 209 -5.17 -19.25 12.29
CA GLY A 209 -4.66 -20.58 11.96
C GLY A 209 -5.73 -21.67 11.97
N GLU A 210 -6.67 -21.61 12.90
CA GLU A 210 -7.82 -22.53 12.95
C GLU A 210 -8.74 -22.34 11.74
N ALA A 211 -8.99 -21.09 11.34
CA ALA A 211 -9.87 -20.77 10.21
C ALA A 211 -9.34 -21.30 8.86
N ILE A 212 -8.02 -21.31 8.67
CA ILE A 212 -7.39 -21.82 7.44
C ILE A 212 -6.81 -23.23 7.60
N ALA A 213 -7.14 -23.93 8.68
CA ALA A 213 -6.66 -25.29 8.92
C ALA A 213 -7.13 -26.25 7.81
N GLY A 214 -6.21 -27.11 7.33
CA GLY A 214 -6.48 -28.02 6.21
C GLY A 214 -6.41 -27.40 4.82
N SER A 215 -6.13 -26.09 4.72
CA SER A 215 -5.78 -25.43 3.45
C SER A 215 -4.28 -25.61 3.12
N ARG A 216 -3.78 -24.88 2.12
CA ARG A 216 -2.33 -24.77 1.85
C ARG A 216 -1.56 -24.05 2.98
N GLY A 217 -2.27 -23.31 3.83
CA GLY A 217 -1.71 -22.48 4.89
C GLY A 217 -1.07 -21.20 4.37
N ALA A 218 -0.50 -20.42 5.29
CA ALA A 218 0.09 -19.12 4.98
C ALA A 218 1.32 -18.82 5.85
N ALA A 219 2.18 -17.93 5.37
CA ALA A 219 3.02 -17.13 6.25
C ALA A 219 2.22 -15.92 6.74
N ALA A 220 2.49 -15.48 7.97
CA ALA A 220 1.79 -14.35 8.56
C ALA A 220 2.66 -13.65 9.61
N LEU A 221 2.47 -12.35 9.74
CA LEU A 221 2.97 -11.56 10.86
C LEU A 221 1.82 -10.77 11.47
N VAL A 222 1.49 -11.06 12.72
CA VAL A 222 0.48 -10.36 13.51
C VAL A 222 1.17 -9.50 14.55
N MET A 223 0.76 -8.24 14.68
CA MET A 223 1.28 -7.34 15.71
C MET A 223 0.19 -6.61 16.48
N GLU A 224 0.48 -6.37 17.75
CA GLU A 224 -0.28 -5.55 18.69
C GLU A 224 0.50 -4.25 18.94
N LEU A 225 -0.08 -3.11 18.56
CA LEU A 225 0.52 -1.78 18.68
C LEU A 225 -0.19 -0.97 19.78
N PRO A 226 0.47 -0.67 20.91
CA PRO A 226 -0.16 0.09 21.99
C PRO A 226 -0.40 1.54 21.57
N HIS A 227 -1.58 2.10 21.92
CA HIS A 227 -1.93 3.48 21.58
C HIS A 227 -1.09 4.51 22.33
N GLU A 228 -0.71 4.23 23.58
CA GLU A 228 0.10 5.14 24.41
C GLU A 228 1.61 5.02 24.18
N GLY A 229 2.04 4.13 23.27
CA GLY A 229 3.45 3.79 23.07
C GLY A 229 3.96 2.76 24.09
N GLY A 230 5.27 2.51 24.08
CA GLY A 230 5.92 1.54 24.95
C GLY A 230 6.43 0.33 24.18
N VAL A 231 5.72 -0.79 24.26
CA VAL A 231 6.16 -2.07 23.70
C VAL A 231 5.12 -2.63 22.75
N ALA A 232 5.48 -2.73 21.47
CA ALA A 232 4.72 -3.50 20.50
C ALA A 232 5.03 -5.00 20.66
N ARG A 233 4.02 -5.85 20.45
CA ARG A 233 4.16 -7.31 20.53
C ARG A 233 3.92 -7.93 19.16
N ALA A 234 4.68 -8.96 18.82
CA ALA A 234 4.64 -9.57 17.49
C ALA A 234 4.68 -11.09 17.53
N VAL A 235 3.85 -11.74 16.73
CA VAL A 235 3.85 -13.17 16.46
C VAL A 235 3.95 -13.38 14.96
N GLY A 236 5.05 -13.97 14.50
CA GLY A 236 5.32 -14.23 13.08
C GLY A 236 5.59 -15.70 12.80
N LEU A 237 4.98 -16.21 11.73
CA LEU A 237 5.20 -17.54 11.16
C LEU A 237 5.56 -17.41 9.68
N GLY A 238 6.65 -18.05 9.26
CA GLY A 238 7.08 -18.05 7.87
C GLY A 238 7.98 -16.87 7.50
N ASN A 239 7.76 -16.32 6.31
CA ASN A 239 8.65 -15.38 5.60
C ASN A 239 8.14 -13.93 5.52
N VAL A 240 6.94 -13.61 6.06
CA VAL A 240 6.49 -12.22 6.18
C VAL A 240 7.47 -11.45 7.05
N ARG A 241 8.00 -10.35 6.52
CA ARG A 241 9.04 -9.53 7.13
C ARG A 241 8.42 -8.33 7.81
N GLY A 242 8.83 -8.04 9.04
CA GLY A 242 8.50 -6.78 9.73
C GLY A 242 9.77 -5.98 10.04
N GLU A 243 9.67 -4.67 9.91
CA GLU A 243 10.71 -3.70 10.27
C GLU A 243 10.07 -2.54 11.05
N ILE A 244 10.67 -2.15 12.18
CA ILE A 244 10.35 -0.90 12.88
C ILE A 244 11.46 0.09 12.61
N MET A 245 11.10 1.22 12.02
CA MET A 245 12.01 2.33 11.72
C MET A 245 11.85 3.40 12.79
N THR A 246 12.97 3.90 13.32
CA THR A 246 12.99 4.97 14.32
C THR A 246 13.32 6.32 13.68
N SER A 247 13.06 7.41 14.41
CA SER A 247 13.38 8.78 13.96
C SER A 247 14.86 9.01 13.66
N ASP A 248 15.75 8.26 14.32
CA ASP A 248 17.20 8.38 14.14
C ASP A 248 17.70 7.67 12.88
N GLY A 249 16.80 6.90 12.24
CA GLY A 249 17.04 6.14 11.01
C GLY A 249 17.48 4.70 11.26
N ASP A 250 17.44 4.23 12.50
CA ASP A 250 17.69 2.82 12.82
C ASP A 250 16.50 1.97 12.37
N VAL A 251 16.82 0.76 11.90
CA VAL A 251 15.84 -0.22 11.44
C VAL A 251 16.00 -1.49 12.25
N HIS A 252 14.95 -1.83 13.01
CA HIS A 252 14.89 -3.04 13.82
C HIS A 252 14.01 -4.08 13.14
N GLY A 253 14.59 -5.24 12.79
CA GLY A 253 13.85 -6.35 12.20
C GLY A 253 13.02 -7.10 13.23
N ILE A 254 11.79 -7.45 12.86
CA ILE A 254 10.89 -8.29 13.65
C ILE A 254 11.07 -9.75 13.19
N PRO A 255 11.51 -10.66 14.07
CA PRO A 255 11.80 -12.03 13.69
C PRO A 255 10.52 -12.87 13.55
N SER A 256 10.38 -13.56 12.41
CA SER A 256 9.39 -14.62 12.22
C SER A 256 9.98 -15.99 12.56
N LYS A 257 9.16 -16.90 13.07
CA LYS A 257 9.58 -18.29 13.35
C LYS A 257 9.28 -19.19 12.14
N PRO A 258 10.09 -20.22 11.88
CA PRO A 258 9.76 -21.22 10.86
C PRO A 258 8.41 -21.88 11.18
N GLY A 259 7.53 -21.95 10.20
CA GLY A 259 6.20 -22.55 10.33
C GLY A 259 5.23 -22.02 9.29
N ILE A 260 4.07 -22.68 9.20
CA ILE A 260 2.97 -22.32 8.31
C ILE A 260 1.71 -22.19 9.18
N LEU A 261 1.08 -21.02 9.13
CA LEU A 261 -0.23 -20.79 9.73
C LEU A 261 -1.25 -21.78 9.14
N GLY A 262 -2.03 -22.44 10.00
CA GLY A 262 -2.94 -23.53 9.60
C GLY A 262 -2.34 -24.94 9.62
N ALA A 263 -1.02 -25.07 9.81
CA ALA A 263 -0.33 -26.35 9.98
C ALA A 263 0.59 -26.41 11.21
N VAL A 264 0.64 -25.33 12.01
CA VAL A 264 1.52 -25.24 13.17
C VAL A 264 0.98 -26.05 14.36
N THR A 265 1.82 -26.90 14.95
CA THR A 265 1.48 -27.70 16.14
C THR A 265 1.90 -27.05 17.45
N ARG A 266 2.92 -26.17 17.41
CA ARG A 266 3.42 -25.43 18.56
C ARG A 266 3.55 -23.95 18.21
N ARG A 267 2.70 -23.12 18.83
CA ARG A 267 2.67 -21.67 18.59
C ARG A 267 3.89 -20.98 19.22
N PRO A 268 4.50 -20.01 18.52
CA PRO A 268 5.61 -19.25 19.07
C PRO A 268 5.12 -18.27 20.12
N ARG A 269 5.99 -17.95 21.10
CA ARG A 269 5.72 -16.86 22.04
C ARG A 269 5.88 -15.51 21.33
N PRO A 270 5.09 -14.49 21.70
CA PRO A 270 5.30 -13.15 21.19
C PRO A 270 6.70 -12.64 21.48
N SER A 271 7.23 -11.89 20.53
CA SER A 271 8.42 -11.05 20.71
C SER A 271 7.99 -9.63 21.04
N GLU A 272 8.82 -8.91 21.78
CA GLU A 272 8.58 -7.53 22.23
C GLU A 272 9.55 -6.58 21.54
N HIS A 273 9.03 -5.42 21.14
CA HIS A 273 9.77 -4.42 20.36
C HIS A 273 9.45 -3.01 20.87
N PRO A 274 10.45 -2.13 21.02
CA PRO A 274 10.21 -0.73 21.35
C PRO A 274 9.27 -0.06 20.32
N TRP A 275 8.28 0.68 20.81
CA TRP A 275 7.29 1.37 20.00
C TRP A 275 7.09 2.80 20.53
N ALA A 276 7.57 3.77 19.77
CA ALA A 276 7.50 5.19 20.11
C ALA A 276 6.58 5.94 19.13
N ALA A 277 6.15 7.15 19.50
CA ALA A 277 5.32 8.00 18.64
C ALA A 277 5.95 8.26 17.25
N SER A 278 7.29 8.24 17.16
CA SER A 278 8.03 8.41 15.91
C SER A 278 8.27 7.11 15.13
N SER A 279 7.86 5.96 15.68
CA SER A 279 8.06 4.66 15.04
C SER A 279 7.19 4.52 13.80
N ILE A 280 7.79 3.94 12.75
CA ILE A 280 7.08 3.52 11.55
C ILE A 280 7.28 2.02 11.41
N LEU A 281 6.18 1.28 11.43
CA LEU A 281 6.15 -0.13 11.10
C LEU A 281 6.02 -0.29 9.59
N VAL A 282 6.86 -1.14 9.01
CA VAL A 282 6.74 -1.62 7.64
C VAL A 282 6.72 -3.15 7.67
N MET A 283 5.66 -3.75 7.15
CA MET A 283 5.58 -5.18 6.88
C MET A 283 5.62 -5.43 5.38
N SER A 284 6.18 -6.55 4.95
CA SER A 284 6.25 -6.92 3.54
C SER A 284 6.27 -8.43 3.34
N THR A 285 5.59 -8.89 2.29
CA THR A 285 5.64 -10.28 1.81
C THR A 285 6.90 -10.53 0.99
N ASP A 286 7.15 -11.78 0.59
CA ASP A 286 8.38 -12.13 -0.11
C ASP A 286 8.40 -11.72 -1.60
N GLY A 287 7.25 -11.29 -2.14
CA GLY A 287 7.11 -10.58 -3.41
C GLY A 287 7.92 -9.29 -3.51
N LEU A 288 8.38 -8.78 -2.37
CA LEU A 288 9.35 -7.68 -2.28
C LEU A 288 10.75 -8.18 -1.92
N LYS A 289 11.76 -7.53 -2.49
CA LYS A 289 13.16 -7.75 -2.13
C LYS A 289 13.43 -7.23 -0.72
N GLY A 290 14.15 -8.02 0.09
CA GLY A 290 14.53 -7.64 1.45
C GLY A 290 15.43 -6.40 1.53
N SER A 291 16.18 -6.10 0.48
CA SER A 291 16.93 -4.85 0.33
C SER A 291 16.62 -4.19 -1.02
N ALA A 292 16.58 -2.85 -1.02
CA ALA A 292 16.55 -2.06 -2.23
C ALA A 292 17.97 -1.87 -2.77
N ARG A 293 18.12 -1.75 -4.09
CA ARG A 293 19.42 -1.40 -4.73
C ARG A 293 19.85 0.02 -4.37
N VAL A 294 18.88 0.90 -4.14
CA VAL A 294 19.06 2.29 -3.73
C VAL A 294 18.41 2.45 -2.35
N PRO A 295 19.12 3.00 -1.34
CA PRO A 295 18.53 3.27 -0.04
C PRO A 295 17.34 4.23 -0.18
N GLU A 296 16.27 3.97 0.58
CA GLU A 296 15.13 4.89 0.61
C GLU A 296 15.56 6.23 1.22
N PRO A 297 15.21 7.35 0.56
CA PRO A 297 15.57 8.65 1.08
C PRO A 297 14.76 8.93 2.34
N ARG A 298 15.40 9.47 3.39
CA ARG A 298 14.74 9.78 4.67
C ARG A 298 13.49 10.64 4.52
N SER A 299 13.45 11.49 3.49
CA SER A 299 12.27 12.29 3.09
C SER A 299 10.98 11.48 2.90
N LEU A 300 11.10 10.19 2.53
CA LEU A 300 9.96 9.30 2.32
C LEU A 300 9.19 9.06 3.62
N PHE A 301 9.90 8.94 4.75
CA PHE A 301 9.31 8.59 6.04
C PHE A 301 8.57 9.76 6.72
N PHE A 302 8.60 10.95 6.13
CA PHE A 302 7.74 12.07 6.50
C PHE A 302 6.39 12.05 5.75
N ARG A 303 6.20 11.13 4.82
CA ARG A 303 4.97 10.99 4.02
C ARG A 303 3.96 10.09 4.71
N ARG A 304 2.73 10.10 4.23
CA ARG A 304 1.66 9.26 4.76
C ARG A 304 1.92 7.78 4.46
N ALA A 305 1.35 6.90 5.27
CA ALA A 305 1.57 5.46 5.21
C ALA A 305 1.31 4.91 3.80
N ALA A 306 0.27 5.40 3.12
CA ALA A 306 -0.09 4.96 1.77
C ALA A 306 1.02 5.29 0.74
N LEU A 307 1.61 6.48 0.81
CA LEU A 307 2.69 6.86 -0.09
C LEU A 307 4.00 6.12 0.24
N ILE A 308 4.27 5.88 1.53
CA ILE A 308 5.39 5.03 1.96
C ILE A 308 5.21 3.62 1.39
N ALA A 309 4.03 3.02 1.52
CA ALA A 309 3.73 1.68 1.02
C ALA A 309 3.91 1.60 -0.51
N ALA A 310 3.36 2.57 -1.24
CA ALA A 310 3.51 2.70 -2.69
C ALA A 310 4.98 2.81 -3.13
N THR A 311 5.76 3.65 -2.45
CA THR A 311 7.16 3.85 -2.79
C THR A 311 7.99 2.61 -2.44
N ARG A 312 7.71 1.94 -1.31
CA ARG A 312 8.33 0.66 -0.93
C ARG A 312 8.06 -0.41 -1.97
N TYR A 313 6.81 -0.53 -2.43
CA TYR A 313 6.43 -1.45 -3.49
C TYR A 313 7.22 -1.17 -4.78
N LYS A 314 7.21 0.09 -5.27
CA LYS A 314 7.95 0.51 -6.47
C LYS A 314 9.41 0.09 -6.42
N LEU A 315 10.09 0.40 -5.31
CA LEU A 315 11.53 0.18 -5.17
C LEU A 315 11.93 -1.29 -5.01
N ARG A 316 11.03 -2.13 -4.50
CA ARG A 316 11.38 -3.48 -4.03
C ARG A 316 10.65 -4.62 -4.73
N ARG A 317 9.64 -4.35 -5.57
CA ARG A 317 8.90 -5.41 -6.26
C ARG A 317 9.82 -6.35 -7.06
N ARG A 318 9.53 -7.64 -6.98
CA ARG A 318 10.18 -8.67 -7.81
C ARG A 318 9.55 -8.78 -9.20
N GLY A 319 8.22 -8.58 -9.28
CA GLY A 319 7.45 -8.71 -10.53
C GLY A 319 7.17 -10.16 -10.94
N SER A 320 7.34 -11.13 -10.04
CA SER A 320 7.16 -12.56 -10.32
C SER A 320 6.17 -13.26 -9.39
N ASP A 321 5.68 -12.55 -8.37
CA ASP A 321 4.78 -13.07 -7.34
C ASP A 321 3.78 -12.01 -6.87
N ASP A 322 2.83 -12.42 -6.04
CA ASP A 322 2.00 -11.50 -5.25
C ASP A 322 2.92 -10.60 -4.41
N ALA A 323 2.56 -9.34 -4.24
CA ALA A 323 3.38 -8.37 -3.53
C ALA A 323 2.54 -7.52 -2.57
N GLY A 324 2.84 -7.63 -1.29
CA GLY A 324 2.15 -6.95 -0.21
C GLY A 324 3.08 -6.09 0.64
N VAL A 325 2.64 -4.86 0.92
CA VAL A 325 3.23 -3.95 1.92
C VAL A 325 2.14 -3.50 2.88
N LEU A 326 2.44 -3.42 4.17
CA LEU A 326 1.63 -2.69 5.14
C LEU A 326 2.51 -1.69 5.88
N VAL A 327 2.09 -0.43 5.94
CA VAL A 327 2.76 0.62 6.72
C VAL A 327 1.81 1.11 7.81
N VAL A 328 2.35 1.25 9.02
CA VAL A 328 1.62 1.83 10.17
C VAL A 328 2.51 2.83 10.88
N ARG A 329 1.97 4.00 11.16
CA ARG A 329 2.63 5.07 11.92
C ARG A 329 1.60 5.78 12.77
N TYR A 330 2.03 6.51 13.78
CA TYR A 330 1.14 7.45 14.48
C TYR A 330 0.58 8.47 13.49
N ASP A 331 -0.73 8.73 13.60
CA ASP A 331 -1.40 9.76 12.82
C ASP A 331 -0.79 11.13 13.20
N PRO A 332 -0.19 11.87 12.25
CA PRO A 332 0.55 13.10 12.53
C PRO A 332 -0.30 14.30 12.97
#